data_AF-A0ABD2GC94-F1
#
_entry.id   AF-A0ABD2GC94-F1
#
_cell.length_a   1.000
_cell.length_b   1.000
_cell.length_c   1.000
_cell.angle_alpha   90.00
_cell.angle_beta   90.00
_cell.angle_gamma   90.00
#
_symmetry.space_group_name_H-M   'P 1'
#
loop_
_entity.id
_entity.type
_entity.pdbx_description
1 polymer ?
#
loop_
_entity_poly.entity_id
_entity_poly.type
_entity_poly.pdbx_seq_one_letter_code
_entity_poly.pdbx_strand_id
1 'polypeptide(L)'
;MDPTSLQRLVFLTSLLSCSTNQARLTVTPSSSQVFRDESVSLRCEDASDGWTVRRNTSRDTRTECEDWGRSAGSSCTISHMDPRDSGEYWCESTEGSTSNTITITVSEKPTTTMDPPTASSAPPASSLHLVFRVICHLVVFCPYCISTFLMVSIYRERARGSDQSVSMAMNPSNHAEQGLDDDYDDVLSAVTTEHQF
;
A
#
# COMPACT_ATOMS: atom_id res chain seq x y z
N MET A 1 1.90 29.99 -19.24
CA MET A 1 2.56 28.73 -18.84
C MET A 1 3.84 28.60 -19.65
N ASP A 2 5.00 28.56 -19.02
CA ASP A 2 6.28 28.53 -19.74
C ASP A 2 6.56 27.13 -20.33
N PRO A 3 6.94 27.02 -21.60
CA PRO A 3 7.19 25.74 -22.27
C PRO A 3 8.33 24.96 -21.61
N THR A 4 9.29 25.65 -20.99
CA THR A 4 10.39 25.08 -20.21
C THR A 4 9.92 24.45 -18.89
N SER A 5 8.85 24.97 -18.29
CA SER A 5 8.25 24.42 -17.07
C SER A 5 7.47 23.13 -17.37
N LEU A 6 6.74 23.10 -18.49
CA LEU A 6 6.09 21.88 -19.00
C LEU A 6 7.13 20.81 -19.35
N GLN A 7 8.23 21.18 -19.99
CA GLN A 7 9.28 20.23 -20.35
C GLN A 7 10.00 19.66 -19.12
N ARG A 8 10.22 20.48 -18.09
CA ARG A 8 10.74 20.03 -16.78
C ARG A 8 9.74 19.14 -16.03
N LEU A 9 8.46 19.48 -16.07
CA LEU A 9 7.41 18.69 -15.45
C LEU A 9 7.29 17.33 -16.14
N VAL A 10 7.33 17.29 -17.49
CA VAL A 10 7.35 16.05 -18.27
C VAL A 10 8.59 15.21 -17.95
N PHE A 11 9.77 15.82 -17.86
CA PHE A 11 11.01 15.14 -17.47
C PHE A 11 10.95 14.56 -16.05
N LEU A 12 10.46 15.34 -15.08
CA LEU A 12 10.26 14.88 -13.70
C LEU A 12 9.22 13.78 -13.65
N THR A 13 8.09 13.90 -14.36
CA THR A 13 7.10 12.84 -14.44
C THR A 13 7.64 11.60 -15.14
N SER A 14 8.53 11.71 -16.15
CA SER A 14 9.23 10.58 -16.79
C SER A 14 10.23 9.90 -15.84
N LEU A 15 10.92 10.68 -15.01
CA LEU A 15 11.81 10.16 -13.97
C LEU A 15 11.02 9.49 -12.82
N LEU A 16 9.84 10.02 -12.48
CA LEU A 16 8.92 9.45 -11.49
C LEU A 16 8.08 8.27 -12.05
N SER A 17 7.86 8.20 -13.35
CA SER A 17 7.16 7.08 -14.03
C SER A 17 8.10 6.00 -14.56
N CYS A 18 9.40 6.15 -14.32
CA CYS A 18 10.30 5.00 -14.19
C CYS A 18 9.92 4.26 -12.90
N SER A 19 8.77 3.59 -12.95
CA SER A 19 8.43 2.52 -12.02
C SER A 19 9.61 1.56 -12.07
N THR A 20 10.38 1.54 -10.99
CA THR A 20 11.39 0.53 -10.75
C THR A 20 10.67 -0.81 -10.79
N ASN A 21 10.70 -1.50 -11.93
CA ASN A 21 10.35 -2.92 -11.99
C ASN A 21 11.45 -3.65 -11.23
N GLN A 22 11.34 -3.62 -9.91
CA GLN A 22 12.21 -4.35 -9.03
C GLN A 22 11.70 -5.77 -9.04
N ALA A 23 12.53 -6.70 -9.52
CA ALA A 23 12.14 -8.10 -9.54
C ALA A 23 11.75 -8.56 -8.13
N ARG A 24 10.78 -9.47 -8.08
CA ARG A 24 10.26 -10.03 -6.83
C ARG A 24 10.43 -11.54 -6.84
N LEU A 25 11.07 -12.09 -5.82
CA LEU A 25 11.17 -13.53 -5.65
C LEU A 25 9.86 -14.08 -5.08
N THR A 26 9.34 -15.14 -5.70
CA THR A 26 8.22 -15.95 -5.23
C THR A 26 8.59 -17.42 -5.09
N VAL A 27 7.87 -18.14 -4.21
CA VAL A 27 8.09 -19.55 -3.86
C VAL A 27 6.82 -20.34 -4.12
N THR A 28 6.95 -21.48 -4.79
CA THR A 28 5.85 -22.41 -5.08
C THR A 28 6.23 -23.83 -4.65
N PRO A 29 5.40 -24.55 -3.87
CA PRO A 29 4.16 -24.07 -3.24
C PRO A 29 4.43 -22.99 -2.18
N SER A 30 3.48 -22.09 -1.95
CA SER A 30 3.61 -21.00 -0.97
C SER A 30 3.45 -21.46 0.49
N SER A 31 3.85 -22.70 0.81
CA SER A 31 3.67 -23.26 2.14
C SER A 31 4.54 -22.51 3.15
N SER A 32 4.05 -22.38 4.39
CA SER A 32 4.82 -21.79 5.49
C SER A 32 5.91 -22.72 6.03
N GLN A 33 5.85 -24.00 5.67
CA GLN A 33 6.79 -25.03 6.11
C GLN A 33 7.11 -25.93 4.92
N VAL A 34 8.40 -26.14 4.69
CA VAL A 34 8.94 -27.06 3.68
C VAL A 34 9.50 -28.26 4.43
N PHE A 35 9.18 -29.46 3.96
CA PHE A 35 9.70 -30.69 4.54
C PHE A 35 10.82 -31.28 3.69
N ARG A 36 11.60 -32.16 4.33
CA ARG A 36 12.60 -32.97 3.65
C ARG A 36 11.98 -33.74 2.47
N ASP A 37 12.72 -33.82 1.38
CA ASP A 37 12.37 -34.47 0.11
C ASP A 37 11.21 -33.81 -0.65
N GLU A 38 10.72 -32.65 -0.22
CA GLU A 38 9.75 -31.86 -0.99
C GLU A 38 10.42 -31.08 -2.11
N SER A 39 9.65 -30.85 -3.18
CA SER A 39 10.06 -30.02 -4.31
C SER A 39 9.57 -28.59 -4.15
N VAL A 40 10.45 -27.62 -4.38
CA VAL A 40 10.12 -26.19 -4.34
C VAL A 40 10.65 -25.49 -5.58
N SER A 41 9.83 -24.61 -6.15
CA SER A 41 10.18 -23.75 -7.27
C SER A 41 10.26 -22.30 -6.81
N LEU A 42 11.41 -21.68 -7.07
CA LEU A 42 11.72 -20.28 -6.86
C LEU A 42 11.60 -19.54 -8.20
N ARG A 43 11.00 -18.36 -8.23
CA ARG A 43 10.82 -17.59 -9.46
C ARG A 43 10.98 -16.10 -9.22
N CYS A 44 11.72 -15.42 -10.09
CA CYS A 44 11.75 -13.97 -10.13
C CYS A 44 10.60 -13.46 -11.03
N GLU A 45 9.61 -12.84 -10.41
CA GLU A 45 8.53 -12.10 -11.05
C GLU A 45 8.97 -10.66 -11.35
N ASP A 46 8.37 -10.04 -12.36
CA ASP A 46 8.69 -8.68 -12.82
C ASP A 46 10.19 -8.46 -13.13
N ALA A 47 10.89 -9.56 -13.41
CA ALA A 47 12.30 -9.59 -13.78
C ALA A 47 12.46 -9.39 -15.29
N SER A 48 13.39 -8.52 -15.66
CA SER A 48 13.90 -8.44 -17.03
C SER A 48 14.79 -9.65 -17.36
N ASP A 49 15.40 -9.65 -18.55
CA ASP A 49 16.46 -10.61 -18.85
C ASP A 49 17.66 -10.41 -17.91
N GLY A 50 18.36 -11.50 -17.59
CA GLY A 50 19.59 -11.47 -16.78
C GLY A 50 19.40 -11.58 -15.26
N TRP A 51 18.21 -11.92 -14.76
CA TRP A 51 18.00 -12.20 -13.34
C TRP A 51 18.23 -13.67 -13.01
N THR A 52 19.02 -13.91 -11.97
CA THR A 52 19.38 -15.26 -11.52
C THR A 52 19.00 -15.48 -10.06
N VAL A 53 18.53 -16.68 -9.73
CA VAL A 53 18.24 -17.06 -8.35
C VAL A 53 19.55 -17.42 -7.64
N ARG A 54 19.77 -16.78 -6.50
CA ARG A 54 20.90 -17.01 -5.58
C ARG A 54 20.39 -17.59 -4.27
N ARG A 55 21.28 -18.28 -3.55
CA ARG A 55 21.01 -18.77 -2.19
C ARG A 55 22.18 -18.51 -1.25
N ASN A 56 21.89 -18.39 0.03
CA ASN A 56 22.86 -18.43 1.11
C ASN A 56 22.37 -19.44 2.15
N THR A 57 22.96 -20.63 2.13
CA THR A 57 22.58 -21.74 3.00
C THR A 57 23.80 -22.27 3.74
N SER A 58 23.58 -23.24 4.63
CA SER A 58 24.68 -23.90 5.34
C SER A 58 25.59 -24.74 4.43
N ARG A 59 25.11 -25.15 3.25
CA ARG A 59 25.90 -25.86 2.24
C ARG A 59 26.79 -24.91 1.46
N ASP A 60 26.19 -23.88 0.88
CA ASP A 60 26.86 -23.00 -0.08
C ASP A 60 26.37 -21.56 0.04
N THR A 61 27.24 -20.62 -0.31
CA THR A 61 26.94 -19.19 -0.33
C THR A 61 27.05 -18.62 -1.73
N ARG A 62 25.99 -17.95 -2.18
CA ARG A 62 25.89 -17.16 -3.42
C ARG A 62 26.09 -17.94 -4.73
N THR A 63 25.81 -19.23 -4.72
CA THR A 63 25.85 -20.09 -5.91
C THR A 63 24.66 -19.86 -6.82
N GLU A 64 24.87 -20.04 -8.13
CA GLU A 64 23.80 -19.98 -9.13
C GLU A 64 22.97 -21.26 -9.06
N CYS A 65 21.68 -21.16 -9.41
CA CYS A 65 20.77 -22.30 -9.39
C CYS A 65 21.31 -23.54 -10.11
N GLU A 66 22.10 -23.36 -11.17
CA GLU A 66 22.67 -24.45 -11.96
C GLU A 66 23.50 -25.44 -11.12
N ASP A 67 24.10 -24.99 -10.00
CA ASP A 67 24.94 -25.83 -9.15
C ASP A 67 24.13 -26.72 -8.17
N TRP A 68 22.88 -26.37 -7.88
CA TRP A 68 22.12 -26.98 -6.78
C TRP A 68 20.65 -27.27 -7.07
N GLY A 69 20.18 -26.90 -8.26
CA GLY A 69 18.80 -27.09 -8.70
C GLY A 69 18.71 -27.15 -10.22
N ARG A 70 17.46 -27.14 -10.71
CA ARG A 70 17.17 -27.05 -12.14
C ARG A 70 16.83 -25.61 -12.48
N SER A 71 17.73 -24.93 -13.19
CA SER A 71 17.50 -23.59 -13.70
C SER A 71 16.59 -23.60 -14.93
N ALA A 72 15.70 -22.62 -15.02
CA ALA A 72 14.86 -22.36 -16.19
C ALA A 72 14.60 -20.86 -16.30
N GLY A 73 15.53 -20.14 -16.94
CA GLY A 73 15.51 -18.68 -17.01
C GLY A 73 15.63 -18.06 -15.62
N SER A 74 14.67 -17.20 -15.25
CA SER A 74 14.59 -16.55 -13.94
C SER A 74 13.95 -17.43 -12.85
N SER A 75 13.86 -18.74 -13.08
CA SER A 75 13.31 -19.70 -12.12
C SER A 75 14.30 -20.80 -11.78
N CYS A 76 14.14 -21.35 -10.59
CA CYS A 76 14.98 -22.40 -10.04
C CYS A 76 14.12 -23.43 -9.30
N THR A 77 14.23 -24.71 -9.69
CA THR A 77 13.50 -25.79 -9.03
C THR A 77 14.45 -26.70 -8.25
N ILE A 78 14.21 -26.84 -6.95
CA ILE A 78 14.86 -27.83 -6.09
C ILE A 78 13.93 -29.04 -6.03
N SER A 79 14.42 -30.22 -6.42
CA SER A 79 13.60 -31.44 -6.44
C SER A 79 13.52 -32.13 -5.08
N HIS A 80 14.59 -32.05 -4.29
CA HIS A 80 14.71 -32.71 -2.99
C HIS A 80 15.31 -31.75 -1.98
N MET A 81 14.47 -31.19 -1.12
CA MET A 81 14.90 -30.32 -0.04
C MET A 81 15.61 -31.12 1.07
N ASP A 82 16.82 -30.69 1.47
CA ASP A 82 17.55 -31.19 2.65
C ASP A 82 17.53 -30.11 3.75
N PRO A 83 17.56 -30.46 5.05
CA PRO A 83 17.67 -29.49 6.15
C PRO A 83 18.79 -28.46 5.97
N ARG A 84 19.89 -28.83 5.29
CA ARG A 84 21.01 -27.93 5.00
C ARG A 84 20.74 -26.90 3.90
N ASP A 85 19.70 -27.09 3.11
CA ASP A 85 19.20 -26.09 2.15
C ASP A 85 18.38 -24.99 2.84
N SER A 86 18.20 -25.06 4.17
CA SER A 86 17.64 -23.94 4.92
C SER A 86 18.55 -22.71 4.83
N GLY A 87 17.95 -21.55 4.62
CA GLY A 87 18.70 -20.31 4.43
C GLY A 87 17.92 -19.24 3.66
N GLU A 88 18.66 -18.27 3.16
CA GLU A 88 18.12 -17.10 2.45
C GLU A 88 18.20 -17.29 0.93
N TYR A 89 17.17 -16.82 0.23
CA TYR A 89 17.04 -16.91 -1.22
C TYR A 89 16.64 -15.55 -1.77
N TRP A 90 17.25 -15.13 -2.88
CA TRP A 90 16.93 -13.86 -3.57
C TRP A 90 17.24 -13.98 -5.06
N CYS A 91 16.71 -13.04 -5.85
CA CYS A 91 17.09 -12.84 -7.23
C CYS A 91 18.14 -11.74 -7.31
N GLU A 92 19.17 -11.95 -8.13
CA GLU A 92 20.26 -10.98 -8.39
C GLU A 92 20.34 -10.72 -9.89
N SER A 93 20.35 -9.44 -10.29
CA SER A 93 20.56 -9.02 -11.67
C SER A 93 22.04 -9.02 -12.04
N THR A 94 22.35 -9.04 -13.34
CA THR A 94 23.72 -8.88 -13.85
C THR A 94 24.40 -7.58 -13.42
N GLU A 95 23.62 -6.55 -13.09
CA GLU A 95 24.09 -5.25 -12.61
C GLU A 95 24.26 -5.21 -11.08
N GLY A 96 23.97 -6.32 -10.39
CA GLY A 96 24.10 -6.45 -8.94
C GLY A 96 22.89 -5.94 -8.13
N SER A 97 21.77 -5.64 -8.78
CA SER A 97 20.53 -5.32 -8.08
C SER A 97 19.90 -6.58 -7.48
N THR A 98 19.30 -6.48 -6.30
CA THR A 98 18.67 -7.61 -5.61
C THR A 98 17.16 -7.42 -5.44
N SER A 99 16.43 -8.54 -5.46
CA SER A 99 15.00 -8.59 -5.11
C SER A 99 14.79 -8.61 -3.60
N ASN A 100 13.54 -8.81 -3.17
CA ASN A 100 13.26 -9.28 -1.81
C ASN A 100 13.98 -10.60 -1.53
N THR A 101 14.36 -10.78 -0.27
CA THR A 101 14.93 -12.03 0.27
C THR A 101 13.83 -12.83 0.97
N ILE A 102 13.81 -14.15 0.75
CA ILE A 102 12.93 -15.09 1.45
C ILE A 102 13.78 -16.10 2.21
N THR A 103 13.41 -16.37 3.46
CA THR A 103 14.01 -17.42 4.27
C THR A 103 13.20 -18.70 4.14
N ILE A 104 13.86 -19.79 3.76
CA ILE A 104 13.26 -21.13 3.73
C ILE A 104 13.84 -21.95 4.87
N THR A 105 12.96 -22.61 5.62
CA THR A 105 13.31 -23.54 6.69
C THR A 105 12.80 -24.92 6.33
N VAL A 106 13.70 -25.88 6.20
CA VAL A 106 13.38 -27.27 5.86
C VAL A 106 13.35 -28.11 7.13
N SER A 107 12.20 -28.73 7.41
CA SER A 107 11.97 -29.60 8.58
C SER A 107 11.91 -31.07 8.20
N GLU A 108 12.18 -31.97 9.14
CA GLU A 108 11.88 -33.39 8.95
C GLU A 108 10.37 -33.61 8.92
N LYS A 109 9.89 -34.52 8.06
CA LYS A 109 8.47 -34.90 8.04
C LYS A 109 8.17 -35.73 9.29
N PRO A 110 7.02 -35.51 9.98
CA PRO A 110 6.63 -36.36 11.10
C PRO A 110 6.45 -37.81 10.62
N THR A 111 7.37 -38.69 11.01
CA THR A 111 7.25 -40.11 10.73
C THR A 111 6.08 -40.65 11.56
N THR A 112 4.97 -40.98 10.91
CA THR A 112 3.87 -41.70 11.55
C THR A 112 4.30 -43.15 11.76
N THR A 113 5.17 -43.37 12.74
CA THR A 113 5.38 -44.71 13.29
C THR A 113 4.08 -45.09 13.98
N MET A 114 3.50 -46.23 13.60
CA MET A 114 2.35 -46.84 14.27
C MET A 114 2.72 -47.14 15.72
N ASP A 115 2.45 -46.20 16.63
CA ASP A 115 2.33 -46.45 18.06
C ASP A 115 0.94 -45.97 18.53
N PRO A 116 0.30 -46.67 19.50
CA PRO A 116 -1.11 -46.48 19.87
C PRO A 116 -1.39 -45.05 20.39
N PRO A 117 -2.63 -44.53 20.23
CA PRO A 117 -2.91 -43.11 20.42
C PRO A 117 -2.86 -42.76 21.91
N THR A 118 -1.71 -42.26 22.36
CA THR A 118 -1.64 -41.54 23.63
C THR A 118 -2.05 -40.10 23.36
N ALA A 119 -3.28 -39.78 23.78
CA ALA A 119 -3.81 -38.45 24.06
C ALA A 119 -3.41 -37.31 23.10
N SER A 120 -4.36 -37.02 22.20
CA SER A 120 -4.53 -35.73 21.53
C SER A 120 -4.38 -34.55 22.51
N SER A 121 -3.24 -33.88 22.50
CA SER A 121 -3.17 -32.45 22.82
C SER A 121 -3.16 -31.68 21.51
N ALA A 122 -4.32 -31.11 21.15
CA ALA A 122 -4.43 -30.14 20.06
C ALA A 122 -3.35 -29.05 20.21
N PRO A 123 -2.77 -28.53 19.11
CA PRO A 123 -1.87 -27.40 19.20
C PRO A 123 -2.64 -26.20 19.78
N PRO A 124 -2.03 -25.38 20.65
CA PRO A 124 -2.65 -24.12 21.04
C PRO A 124 -2.75 -23.21 19.81
N ALA A 125 -3.91 -23.21 19.15
CA ALA A 125 -4.32 -22.16 18.22
C ALA A 125 -4.63 -20.90 19.02
N SER A 126 -3.65 -20.35 19.71
CA SER A 126 -3.88 -19.30 20.70
C SER A 126 -2.66 -18.40 20.81
N SER A 127 -2.57 -17.46 19.86
CA SER A 127 -2.10 -16.09 20.13
C SER A 127 -2.30 -15.24 18.87
N LEU A 128 -1.78 -15.70 17.73
CA LEU A 128 -1.77 -14.91 16.49
C LEU A 128 -3.17 -14.70 15.88
N HIS A 129 -4.05 -15.72 15.93
CA HIS A 129 -5.45 -15.58 15.49
C HIS A 129 -6.27 -14.67 16.41
N LEU A 130 -5.98 -14.66 17.71
CA LEU A 130 -6.64 -13.75 18.67
C LEU A 130 -6.20 -12.31 18.41
N VAL A 131 -4.90 -12.08 18.19
CA VAL A 131 -4.34 -10.77 17.83
C VAL A 131 -4.90 -10.30 16.49
N PHE A 132 -4.92 -11.15 15.46
CA PHE A 132 -5.49 -10.82 14.15
C PHE A 132 -6.99 -10.49 14.25
N ARG A 133 -7.75 -11.28 15.02
CA ARG A 133 -9.17 -10.97 15.30
C ARG A 133 -9.32 -9.63 16.01
N VAL A 134 -8.55 -9.35 17.06
CA VAL A 134 -8.61 -8.06 17.78
C VAL A 134 -8.27 -6.89 16.87
N ILE A 135 -7.21 -7.01 16.05
CA ILE A 135 -6.82 -5.98 15.08
C ILE A 135 -7.93 -5.76 14.04
N CYS A 136 -8.53 -6.81 13.49
CA CYS A 136 -9.65 -6.67 12.54
C CYS A 136 -10.86 -5.99 13.18
N HIS A 137 -11.19 -6.30 14.44
CA HIS A 137 -12.30 -5.65 15.13
C HIS A 137 -11.99 -4.17 15.43
N LEU A 138 -10.74 -3.84 15.81
CA LEU A 138 -10.34 -2.45 16.04
C LEU A 138 -10.27 -1.60 14.75
N VAL A 139 -9.86 -2.19 13.63
CA VAL A 139 -9.67 -1.45 12.37
C VAL A 139 -10.95 -1.39 11.52
N VAL A 140 -11.84 -2.37 11.61
CA VAL A 140 -13.04 -2.45 10.75
C VAL A 140 -14.33 -2.24 11.55
N PHE A 141 -14.46 -2.91 12.69
CA PHE A 141 -15.69 -2.86 13.48
C PHE A 141 -15.80 -1.56 14.27
N CYS A 142 -14.71 -1.08 14.88
CA CYS A 142 -14.72 0.19 15.61
C CYS A 142 -15.10 1.41 14.76
N PRO A 143 -14.54 1.67 13.56
CA PRO A 143 -14.98 2.81 12.76
C PRO A 143 -16.44 2.70 12.30
N TYR A 144 -16.95 1.49 12.05
CA TYR A 144 -18.35 1.28 11.67
C TYR A 144 -19.33 1.47 12.85
N CYS A 145 -18.95 1.01 14.05
CA CYS A 145 -19.75 1.25 15.25
C CYS A 145 -19.75 2.73 15.62
N ILE A 146 -18.58 3.38 15.62
CA ILE A 146 -18.47 4.81 15.91
C ILE A 146 -19.30 5.61 14.89
N SER A 147 -19.21 5.31 13.59
CA SER A 147 -20.00 6.01 12.57
C SER A 147 -21.51 5.80 12.77
N THR A 148 -21.95 4.60 13.12
CA THR A 148 -23.37 4.31 13.39
C THR A 148 -23.86 5.07 14.63
N PHE A 149 -23.09 5.10 15.72
CA PHE A 149 -23.44 5.87 16.92
C PHE A 149 -23.45 7.37 16.65
N LEU A 150 -22.49 7.89 15.89
CA LEU A 150 -22.46 9.30 15.48
C LEU A 150 -23.68 9.63 14.60
N MET A 151 -24.00 8.78 13.61
CA MET A 151 -25.17 8.97 12.76
C MET A 151 -26.48 8.95 13.55
N VAL A 152 -26.64 8.01 14.49
CA VAL A 152 -27.83 7.96 15.36
C VAL A 152 -27.88 9.15 16.32
N SER A 153 -26.74 9.57 16.87
CA SER A 153 -26.67 10.75 17.76
C SER A 153 -27.04 12.02 17.02
N ILE A 154 -26.47 12.24 15.83
CA ILE A 154 -26.78 13.39 14.97
C ILE A 154 -28.24 13.32 14.49
N TYR A 155 -28.75 12.13 14.17
CA TYR A 155 -30.14 11.94 13.77
C TYR A 155 -31.11 12.28 14.91
N ARG A 156 -30.79 11.86 16.15
CA ARG A 156 -31.58 12.19 17.34
C ARG A 156 -31.47 13.65 17.73
N GLU A 157 -30.31 14.28 17.60
CA GLU A 157 -30.13 15.72 17.81
C GLU A 157 -30.91 16.53 16.76
N ARG A 158 -30.90 16.10 15.50
CA ARG A 158 -31.69 16.73 14.44
C ARG A 158 -33.20 16.58 14.66
N ALA A 159 -33.64 15.44 15.19
CA ALA A 159 -35.03 15.25 15.61
C ALA A 159 -35.39 16.12 16.84
N ARG A 160 -34.48 16.25 17.81
CA ARG A 160 -34.68 17.05 19.02
C ARG A 160 -34.51 18.56 18.81
N GLY A 161 -33.78 18.96 17.78
CA GLY A 161 -33.63 20.35 17.33
C GLY A 161 -34.81 20.85 16.49
N SER A 162 -35.70 19.97 16.05
CA SER A 162 -36.93 20.35 15.36
C SER A 162 -38.04 20.84 16.30
N ASP A 163 -37.92 20.62 17.62
CA ASP A 163 -38.89 21.12 18.61
C ASP A 163 -38.43 22.38 19.36
N GLN A 164 -37.22 22.89 19.11
CA GLN A 164 -36.71 24.06 19.83
C GLN A 164 -35.85 25.00 18.98
N SER A 165 -36.31 25.33 17.77
CA SER A 165 -35.84 26.53 17.06
C SER A 165 -36.94 27.14 16.20
N VAL A 166 -38.03 27.60 16.83
CA VAL A 166 -38.91 28.60 16.21
C VAL A 166 -39.06 29.78 17.17
N SER A 167 -38.24 30.80 16.93
CA SER A 167 -38.58 32.18 17.27
C SER A 167 -37.92 33.07 16.22
N MET A 168 -38.54 33.18 15.04
CA MET A 168 -38.25 34.26 14.11
C MET A 168 -38.97 35.51 14.63
N ALA A 169 -38.23 36.42 15.25
CA ALA A 169 -38.68 37.78 15.47
C ALA A 169 -38.51 38.54 14.14
N MET A 170 -39.60 38.76 13.41
CA MET A 170 -39.65 39.77 12.35
C MET A 170 -39.88 41.13 13.01
N ASN A 171 -38.93 42.05 12.83
CA ASN A 171 -39.14 43.45 13.15
C ASN A 171 -39.69 44.16 11.89
N PRO A 172 -40.86 44.83 11.93
CA PRO A 172 -41.34 45.63 10.82
C PRO A 172 -40.87 47.08 11.00
N SER A 173 -39.96 47.55 10.15
CA SER A 173 -39.67 48.98 10.02
C SER A 173 -40.55 49.57 8.91
N ASN A 174 -41.55 50.35 9.33
CA ASN A 174 -42.45 51.16 8.52
C ASN A 174 -41.91 52.59 8.35
N HIS A 175 -42.07 53.13 7.12
CA HIS A 175 -42.22 54.55 6.72
C HIS A 175 -41.08 55.54 7.08
N ALA A 176 -40.80 56.64 6.37
CA ALA A 176 -41.06 57.27 5.06
C ALA A 176 -40.21 58.58 5.12
N GLU A 177 -39.57 59.09 4.07
CA GLU A 177 -39.92 60.31 3.28
C GLU A 177 -38.58 60.83 2.67
N GLN A 178 -38.41 61.07 1.35
CA GLN A 178 -38.87 62.17 0.48
C GLN A 178 -37.84 63.33 0.39
N GLY A 179 -37.36 63.61 -0.82
CA GLY A 179 -36.48 64.76 -1.13
C GLY A 179 -35.83 64.61 -2.51
N LEU A 180 -35.96 65.63 -3.35
CA LEU A 180 -35.78 65.63 -4.80
C LEU A 180 -35.06 66.93 -5.14
N ASP A 181 -33.83 66.83 -5.66
CA ASP A 181 -32.98 67.95 -6.09
C ASP A 181 -31.60 67.37 -6.47
N ASP A 182 -30.82 67.84 -7.42
CA ASP A 182 -30.98 68.45 -8.74
C ASP A 182 -29.55 68.40 -9.34
N ASP A 183 -29.43 68.55 -10.66
CA ASP A 183 -28.27 69.15 -11.34
C ASP A 183 -26.98 68.31 -11.55
N TYR A 184 -26.65 68.11 -12.83
CA TYR A 184 -25.33 67.64 -13.30
C TYR A 184 -24.93 68.54 -14.45
N ASP A 185 -24.25 69.65 -14.14
CA ASP A 185 -23.64 70.54 -15.12
C ASP A 185 -22.14 70.22 -15.32
N ASP A 186 -21.85 69.79 -16.55
CA ASP A 186 -20.91 70.38 -17.51
C ASP A 186 -19.41 70.63 -17.19
N VAL A 187 -18.60 70.03 -18.08
CA VAL A 187 -17.57 70.68 -18.92
C VAL A 187 -16.13 70.88 -18.37
N LEU A 188 -15.27 70.05 -18.96
CA LEU A 188 -14.04 70.42 -19.70
C LEU A 188 -12.81 70.92 -18.96
N SER A 189 -11.75 70.12 -19.07
CA SER A 189 -10.43 70.61 -19.48
C SER A 189 -9.59 69.42 -19.98
N ALA A 190 -9.70 69.13 -21.28
CA ALA A 190 -8.57 68.61 -22.03
C ALA A 190 -7.59 69.77 -22.27
N VAL A 191 -6.28 69.55 -22.13
CA VAL A 191 -5.12 70.33 -22.64
C VAL A 191 -3.91 69.98 -21.75
N THR A 192 -2.69 69.70 -22.22
CA THR A 192 -2.07 69.54 -23.53
C THR A 192 -0.71 68.87 -23.33
N THR A 193 -0.26 68.24 -24.41
CA THR A 193 1.12 68.11 -24.89
C THR A 193 1.97 69.40 -24.78
N GLU A 194 3.26 69.29 -25.15
CA GLU A 194 4.34 70.29 -25.34
C GLU A 194 5.41 70.22 -24.22
N HIS A 195 6.57 69.58 -24.43
CA HIS A 195 7.80 70.09 -25.09
C HIS A 195 8.47 71.20 -24.26
N GLN A 196 9.78 71.22 -23.95
CA GLN A 196 11.00 71.24 -24.79
C GLN A 196 12.19 71.32 -23.79
N PHE A 197 13.39 70.74 -23.96
CA PHE A 197 14.53 71.08 -24.82
C PHE A 197 15.59 69.97 -24.70
#